data_AF-A0A6P8MA40-F1
#
_entry.id   AF-A0A6P8MA40-F1
#
_cell.length_a   1.000
_cell.length_b   1.000
_cell.length_c   1.000
_cell.angle_alpha   90.00
_cell.angle_beta   90.00
_cell.angle_gamma   90.00
#
_symmetry.space_group_name_H-M   'P 1'
#
loop_
_entity.id
_entity.type
_entity.pdbx_description
1 polymer ?
#
loop_
_entity_poly.entity_id
_entity_poly.type
_entity_poly.pdbx_seq_one_letter_code
_entity_poly.pdbx_strand_id
1 'polypeptide(L)' 'MFLTNVLLKKVKSKHILVLVESVASGHKYIRIRDRLADKLEGVWFDPYVRERVLYRELKKIKSL' A
#
# COMPACT_ATOMS: atom_id res chain seq x y z
N MET A 1 17.19 -17.59 33.39
CA MET A 1 16.01 -16.78 33.03
C MET A 1 15.88 -16.78 31.51
N PHE A 2 14.96 -17.56 30.93
CA PHE A 2 14.79 -17.65 29.47
C PHE A 2 13.88 -16.52 28.99
N LEU A 3 14.47 -15.40 28.55
CA LEU A 3 13.74 -14.39 27.79
C LEU A 3 13.34 -15.03 26.47
N THR A 4 12.11 -15.50 26.38
CA THR A 4 11.59 -16.16 25.17
C THR A 4 11.49 -15.14 24.03
N ASN A 5 11.70 -15.59 22.79
CA ASN A 5 11.63 -14.77 21.57
C ASN A 5 10.31 -13.97 21.41
N VAL A 6 9.27 -14.35 22.16
CA VAL A 6 7.99 -13.63 22.23
C VAL A 6 8.17 -12.20 22.75
N LEU A 7 9.02 -11.99 23.76
CA LEU A 7 9.27 -10.68 24.38
C LEU A 7 10.16 -9.77 23.52
N LEU A 8 10.96 -10.36 22.63
CA LEU A 8 11.87 -9.64 21.72
C LEU A 8 11.25 -9.36 20.33
N LYS A 9 9.99 -9.76 20.11
CA LYS A 9 9.34 -9.65 18.80
C LYS A 9 8.94 -8.20 18.52
N LYS A 10 9.48 -7.64 17.43
CA LYS A 10 9.10 -6.30 16.94
C LYS A 10 7.60 -6.25 16.65
N VAL A 11 6.92 -5.26 17.24
CA VAL A 11 5.48 -5.03 17.03
C VAL A 11 5.23 -4.71 15.55
N LYS A 12 4.24 -5.38 14.95
CA LYS A 12 3.85 -5.14 13.55
C LYS A 12 3.14 -3.79 13.46
N SER A 13 3.47 -3.02 12.42
CA SER A 13 2.83 -1.74 12.16
C SER A 13 1.36 -1.87 11.75
N LYS A 14 0.54 -0.90 12.15
CA LYS A 14 -0.86 -0.81 11.70
C LYS A 14 -0.97 -0.49 10.22
N HIS A 15 -0.14 0.43 9.74
CA HIS A 15 -0.19 0.95 8.38
C HIS A 15 0.96 0.42 7.51
N ILE A 16 0.68 0.27 6.22
CA ILE A 16 1.67 -0.11 5.21
C ILE A 16 1.60 0.84 4.03
N LEU A 17 2.76 1.12 3.43
CA LEU A 17 2.87 1.87 2.19
C LEU A 17 2.76 0.90 1.02
N VAL A 18 1.85 1.22 0.09
CA VAL A 18 1.56 0.45 -1.10
C VAL A 18 1.75 1.31 -2.33
N LEU A 19 2.24 0.68 -3.40
CA LEU A 19 2.33 1.26 -4.72
C LEU A 19 1.07 0.89 -5.48
N VAL A 20 0.41 1.90 -6.05
CA VAL A 20 -0.83 1.78 -6.80
C VAL A 20 -0.55 2.28 -8.21
N GLU A 21 -1.11 1.61 -9.21
CA GLU A 21 -0.86 1.89 -10.63
C GLU A 21 -2.16 2.15 -11.39
N SER A 22 -2.13 3.13 -12.28
CA SER A 22 -3.23 3.44 -13.21
C SER A 22 -3.42 2.30 -14.19
N VAL A 23 -4.67 1.88 -14.36
CA VAL A 23 -5.02 0.85 -15.34
C VAL A 23 -4.83 1.35 -16.79
N ALA A 24 -4.91 2.66 -17.04
CA ALA A 24 -4.81 3.21 -18.40
C ALA A 24 -3.37 3.50 -18.83
N SER A 25 -2.59 4.21 -18.01
CA SER A 25 -1.26 4.72 -18.41
C SER A 25 -0.07 4.05 -17.72
N GLY A 26 -0.30 3.27 -16.66
CA GLY A 26 0.78 2.77 -15.80
C GLY A 26 1.39 3.83 -14.88
N HIS A 27 0.78 5.02 -14.75
CA HIS A 27 1.20 6.02 -13.76
C HIS A 27 1.12 5.46 -12.34
N LYS A 28 2.09 5.77 -11.48
CA LYS A 28 2.22 5.16 -10.15
C LYS A 28 2.09 6.19 -9.03
N TYR A 29 1.31 5.83 -8.02
CA TYR A 29 1.20 6.58 -6.77
C TYR A 29 1.55 5.73 -5.57
N ILE A 30 1.99 6.40 -4.51
CA ILE A 30 2.21 5.80 -3.20
C ILE A 30 1.04 6.16 -2.31
N ARG A 31 0.42 5.16 -1.70
CA ARG A 31 -0.69 5.34 -0.74
C ARG A 31 -0.46 4.52 0.51
N ILE A 32 -1.15 4.90 1.57
CA ILE A 32 -1.16 4.18 2.84
C ILE A 32 -2.45 3.37 2.90
N ARG A 33 -2.35 2.11 3.31
CA ARG A 33 -3.51 1.32 3.72
C ARG A 33 -3.31 0.67 5.07
N ASP A 34 -4.40 0.24 5.67
CA ASP A 34 -4.36 -0.61 6.86
C ASP A 34 -3.88 -2.02 6.49
N ARG A 35 -3.07 -2.61 7.38
CA ARG A 35 -2.46 -3.93 7.15
C ARG A 35 -3.49 -5.05 6.99
N LEU A 36 -4.64 -4.92 7.64
CA LEU A 36 -5.72 -5.92 7.62
C LEU A 36 -6.81 -5.59 6.59
N ALA A 37 -6.69 -4.48 5.86
CA ALA A 37 -7.66 -4.10 4.84
C ALA A 37 -7.40 -4.82 3.51
N ASP A 38 -8.45 -4.90 2.69
CA ASP A 38 -8.39 -5.45 1.33
C ASP A 38 -7.48 -4.63 0.41
N LYS A 39 -7.29 -5.13 -0.82
CA LYS A 39 -6.49 -4.44 -1.85
C LYS A 39 -7.08 -3.08 -2.16
N LEU A 40 -6.21 -2.07 -2.21
CA LEU A 40 -6.64 -0.70 -2.49
C LEU A 40 -6.99 -0.59 -3.99
N GLU A 41 -8.26 -0.30 -4.28
CA GLU A 41 -8.73 0.11 -5.60
C GLU A 41 -9.48 1.42 -5.45
N GLY A 42 -9.22 2.36 -6.37
CA GLY A 42 -9.88 3.66 -6.31
C GLY A 42 -9.68 4.45 -7.59
N VAL A 43 -10.51 5.47 -7.76
CA VAL A 43 -10.47 6.34 -8.92
C VAL A 43 -9.70 7.60 -8.56
N TRP A 44 -8.58 7.83 -9.24
CA TRP A 44 -7.75 9.03 -9.07
C TRP A 44 -7.44 9.67 -10.41
N PHE A 45 -7.04 10.94 -10.37
CA PHE A 45 -6.64 11.66 -11.56
C PHE A 45 -5.31 11.13 -12.09
N ASP A 46 -5.29 10.77 -13.37
CA ASP A 46 -4.10 10.35 -14.09
C ASP A 46 -3.59 11.52 -14.94
N PRO A 47 -2.37 12.03 -14.70
CA PRO A 47 -1.84 13.18 -15.44
C PRO A 47 -1.54 12.87 -16.92
N TYR A 48 -1.32 11.62 -17.31
CA TYR A 48 -1.04 11.26 -18.70
C TYR A 48 -2.31 11.21 -19.54
N VAL A 49 -3.39 10.66 -18.98
CA VAL A 49 -4.71 10.60 -19.63
C VAL A 49 -5.48 11.93 -19.47
N ARG A 50 -5.13 12.70 -18.43
CA ARG A 50 -5.83 13.92 -17.99
C ARG A 50 -7.29 13.67 -17.61
N GLU A 51 -7.57 12.47 -17.10
CA GLU A 51 -8.90 12.04 -16.66
C GLU A 51 -8.78 11.26 -15.34
N ARG A 52 -9.92 11.05 -14.67
CA ARG A 52 -10.02 10.19 -13.50
C ARG A 52 -10.11 8.72 -13.92
N VAL A 53 -9.07 7.95 -13.62
CA VAL A 53 -8.93 6.55 -14.01
C VAL A 53 -8.92 5.66 -12.76
N LEU A 54 -9.30 4.40 -12.93
CA LEU A 54 -9.12 3.37 -11.90
C LEU A 54 -7.64 3.06 -11.70
N TYR A 55 -7.24 2.98 -10.44
CA TYR A 55 -5.91 2.58 -10.01
C TYR A 55 -6.03 1.35 -9.10
N ARG A 56 -5.06 0.43 -9.25
CA ARG A 56 -5.03 -0.84 -8.51
C ARG A 56 -3.73 -1.01 -7.74
N GLU A 57 -3.81 -1.58 -6.55
CA GLU A 57 -2.65 -1.94 -5.73
C GLU A 57 -1.78 -2.97 -6.46
N LEU A 58 -0.51 -2.60 -6.68
CA LEU A 58 0.46 -3.42 -7.40
C LEU A 58 1.32 -4.21 -6.42
N LYS A 59 1.94 -3.51 -5.46
CA LYS A 59 2.81 -4.12 -4.45
C LYS A 59 2.93 -3.29 -3.18
N LYS A 60 3.22 -3.98 -2.07
CA LYS A 60 3.66 -3.33 -0.83
C LYS A 60 5.10 -2.83 -0.97
N ILE A 61 5.36 -1.59 -0.55
CA ILE A 61 6.70 -1.01 -0.49
C ILE A 61 7.33 -1.27 0.87
N LYS A 62 6.74 -0.75 1.95
CA LYS A 62 7.28 -0.89 3.31
C LYS A 62 6.18 -0.92 4.37
N SER A 63 6.51 -1.52 5.50
CA SER A 63 5.75 -1.33 6.74
C SER A 63 6.17 0.02 7.33
N LEU A 64 5.20 0.85 7.72
CA LEU A 64 5.49 2.07 8.46
C LEU A 64 5.89 1.81 9.91
#